data_AF-V4P5I3-F1
#
_entry.id   AF-V4P5I3-F1
#
_cell.length_a   1.000
_cell.length_b   1.000
_cell.length_c   1.000
_cell.angle_alpha   90.00
_cell.angle_beta   90.00
_cell.angle_gamma   90.00
#
_symmetry.space_group_name_H-M   'P 1'
#
loop_
_entity.id
_entity.type
_entity.pdbx_description
1 polymer ?
#
loop_
_entity_poly.entity_id
_entity_poly.type
_entity_poly.pdbx_seq_one_letter_code
_entity_poly.pdbx_strand_id
1 'polypeptide(L)'
;MAFKSKTPAKGLRQKTPLQTKKPLQSKAGFNAKPTTPAAPPSPLDQKKALQRQTLRALERAKKAAAEAGVDLSDWESEFIDGVTERVKTYGRAFADPDKGAMNGTLSMLQGQKLREIRKKVKDKASKSALESDDETR
;
A
#
# COMPACT_ATOMS: atom_id res chain seq x y z
N MET A 1 6.45 -71.40 -1.51
CA MET A 1 6.91 -70.06 -1.95
C MET A 1 6.66 -69.09 -0.80
N ALA A 2 7.71 -68.52 -0.19
CA ALA A 2 7.59 -67.61 0.95
C ALA A 2 8.44 -66.37 0.70
N PHE A 3 7.80 -65.23 0.42
CA PHE A 3 8.45 -63.95 0.18
C PHE A 3 8.68 -63.24 1.52
N LYS A 4 9.95 -63.04 1.88
CA LYS A 4 10.38 -62.22 3.02
C LYS A 4 10.20 -60.73 2.67
N SER A 5 9.28 -60.04 3.34
CA SER A 5 9.14 -58.59 3.25
C SER A 5 10.20 -57.90 4.12
N LYS A 6 11.18 -57.29 3.46
CA LYS A 6 12.17 -56.38 4.07
C LYS A 6 11.64 -54.95 3.93
N THR A 7 11.01 -54.41 4.97
CA THR A 7 10.71 -52.98 5.05
C THR A 7 11.96 -52.22 5.53
N PRO A 8 12.51 -51.26 4.77
CA PRO A 8 13.49 -50.32 5.32
C PRO A 8 12.75 -49.21 6.07
N ALA A 9 12.88 -49.20 7.39
CA ALA A 9 12.47 -48.07 8.23
C ALA A 9 13.21 -46.81 7.77
N LYS A 10 12.50 -45.89 7.12
CA LYS A 10 13.04 -44.60 6.69
C LYS A 10 13.16 -43.71 7.91
N GLY A 11 14.33 -43.72 8.55
CA GLY A 11 14.65 -42.85 9.67
C GLY A 11 14.41 -41.39 9.33
N LEU A 12 13.65 -40.70 10.20
CA LEU A 12 13.51 -39.25 10.16
C LEU A 12 14.91 -38.63 10.33
N ARG A 13 15.49 -38.17 9.22
CA ARG A 13 16.68 -37.31 9.24
C ARG A 13 16.29 -36.01 9.95
N GLN A 14 16.76 -35.87 11.18
CA GLN A 14 16.72 -34.61 11.91
C GLN A 14 17.45 -33.55 11.08
N LYS A 15 16.72 -32.49 10.76
CA LYS A 15 17.23 -31.37 9.99
C LYS A 15 18.13 -30.55 10.92
N THR A 16 19.31 -30.22 10.42
CA THR A 16 20.38 -29.38 10.98
C THR A 16 19.94 -28.31 12.01
N PRO A 17 20.72 -28.09 13.09
CA PRO A 17 20.43 -27.03 14.05
C PRO A 17 20.54 -25.66 13.39
N LEU A 18 19.60 -24.76 13.73
CA LEU A 18 19.60 -23.36 13.31
C LEU A 18 20.92 -22.70 13.70
N GLN A 19 21.75 -22.42 12.70
CA GLN A 19 22.92 -21.55 12.87
C GLN A 19 22.41 -20.18 13.31
N THR A 20 22.71 -19.82 14.56
CA THR A 20 22.46 -18.50 15.14
C THR A 20 23.26 -17.48 14.33
N LYS A 21 22.58 -16.80 13.41
CA LYS A 21 23.18 -15.70 12.66
C LYS A 21 23.59 -14.61 13.66
N LYS A 22 24.83 -14.16 13.50
CA LYS A 22 25.53 -13.06 14.16
C LYS A 22 24.58 -11.96 14.69
N PRO A 23 24.77 -11.44 15.91
CA PRO A 23 23.95 -10.33 16.38
C PRO A 23 24.12 -9.15 15.42
N LEU A 24 23.01 -8.58 14.96
CA LEU A 24 23.00 -7.30 14.27
C LEU A 24 23.68 -6.28 15.19
N GLN A 25 24.93 -5.95 14.89
CA GLN A 25 25.58 -4.78 15.45
C GLN A 25 24.84 -3.58 14.86
N SER A 26 23.92 -2.99 15.63
CA SER A 26 23.35 -1.69 15.33
C SER A 26 24.49 -0.68 15.41
N LYS A 27 25.05 -0.32 14.25
CA LYS A 27 25.96 0.80 14.12
C LYS A 27 25.19 2.04 14.59
N ALA A 28 25.50 2.46 15.81
CA ALA A 28 24.97 3.66 16.44
C ALA A 28 25.17 4.85 15.50
N GLY A 29 24.05 5.48 15.12
CA GLY A 29 24.02 6.59 14.19
C GLY A 29 22.63 7.11 13.89
N PHE A 30 21.66 6.94 14.81
CA PHE A 30 20.41 7.68 14.75
C PHE A 30 20.47 8.73 15.84
N ASN A 31 20.91 9.93 15.47
CA ASN A 31 20.66 11.14 16.24
C ASN A 31 19.17 11.52 16.14
N ALA A 32 18.29 10.60 16.51
CA ALA A 32 16.86 10.82 16.61
C ALA A 32 16.61 11.38 18.01
N LYS A 33 16.34 12.69 18.07
CA LYS A 33 15.78 13.37 19.23
C LYS A 33 14.74 12.46 19.91
N PRO A 34 14.75 12.29 21.24
CA PRO A 34 13.75 11.46 21.91
C PRO A 34 12.39 12.10 21.68
N THR A 35 11.63 11.58 20.72
CA THR A 35 10.20 11.80 20.67
C THR A 35 9.65 11.07 21.88
N THR A 36 9.43 11.81 22.97
CA THR A 36 8.53 11.40 24.05
C THR A 36 7.33 10.69 23.42
N PRO A 37 6.93 9.50 23.89
CA PRO A 37 5.77 8.81 23.34
C PRO A 37 4.58 9.73 23.57
N ALA A 38 4.18 10.45 22.52
CA ALA A 38 2.96 11.22 22.54
C ALA A 38 1.85 10.25 22.93
N ALA A 39 0.97 10.68 23.84
CA ALA A 39 -0.21 9.92 24.20
C ALA A 39 -0.86 9.35 22.93
N PRO A 40 -1.37 8.11 22.95
CA PRO A 40 -1.97 7.51 21.76
C PRO A 40 -2.99 8.49 21.17
N PRO A 41 -2.95 8.73 19.84
CA PRO A 41 -3.75 9.77 19.23
C PRO A 41 -5.21 9.54 19.57
N SER A 42 -5.90 10.60 19.98
CA SER A 42 -7.32 10.51 20.32
C SER A 42 -8.10 10.00 19.10
N PRO A 43 -9.27 9.36 19.28
CA PRO A 43 -10.08 8.90 18.15
C PRO A 43 -10.40 10.01 17.12
N LEU A 44 -10.46 11.27 17.55
CA LEU A 44 -10.64 12.42 16.65
C LEU A 44 -9.39 12.73 15.83
N ASP A 45 -8.21 12.64 16.45
CA ASP A 45 -6.93 12.85 15.76
C ASP A 45 -6.68 11.77 14.72
N GLN A 46 -7.07 10.52 15.01
CA GLN A 46 -7.03 9.42 14.05
C GLN A 46 -7.91 9.71 12.84
N LYS A 47 -9.16 10.18 13.05
CA LYS A 47 -10.07 10.55 11.95
C LYS A 47 -9.50 11.69 11.09
N LYS A 48 -8.95 12.73 11.71
CA LYS A 48 -8.30 13.85 11.00
C LYS A 48 -7.06 13.38 10.23
N ALA A 49 -6.26 12.47 10.80
CA ALA A 49 -5.11 11.89 10.14
C ALA A 49 -5.52 11.10 8.89
N LEU A 50 -6.57 10.28 8.99
CA LEU A 50 -7.12 9.53 7.87
C LEU A 50 -7.72 10.44 6.79
N GLN A 51 -8.40 11.53 7.17
CA GLN A 51 -8.89 12.56 6.24
C GLN A 51 -7.73 13.15 5.43
N ARG A 52 -6.68 13.61 6.13
CA ARG A 52 -5.49 14.18 5.50
C ARG A 52 -4.77 13.17 4.61
N GLN A 53 -4.67 11.92 5.04
CA GLN A 53 -4.07 10.85 4.26
C GLN A 53 -4.82 10.64 2.94
N THR A 54 -6.16 10.65 2.99
CA THR A 54 -7.00 10.47 1.80
C THR A 54 -6.91 11.66 0.86
N LEU A 55 -6.91 12.89 1.36
CA LEU A 55 -6.72 14.08 0.52
C LEU A 55 -5.36 14.03 -0.19
N ARG A 56 -4.28 13.72 0.54
CA ARG A 56 -2.94 13.53 -0.05
C ARG A 56 -2.90 12.39 -1.06
N ALA A 57 -3.68 11.34 -0.83
CA ALA A 57 -3.78 10.19 -1.72
C ALA A 57 -4.46 10.54 -3.06
N LEU A 58 -5.50 11.38 -3.02
CA LEU A 58 -6.22 11.88 -4.18
C LEU A 58 -5.38 12.89 -4.97
N GLU A 59 -4.76 13.84 -4.27
CA GLU A 59 -3.82 14.80 -4.86
C GLU A 59 -2.65 14.11 -5.56
N ARG A 60 -2.06 13.09 -4.92
CA ARG A 60 -1.01 12.28 -5.55
C ARG A 60 -1.49 11.53 -6.78
N ALA A 61 -2.72 11.03 -6.79
CA ALA A 61 -3.23 10.32 -7.97
C ALA A 61 -3.36 11.28 -9.16
N LYS A 62 -3.90 12.49 -8.94
CA LYS A 62 -3.96 13.54 -9.96
C LYS A 62 -2.58 13.94 -10.46
N LYS A 63 -1.66 14.25 -9.53
CA LYS A 63 -0.30 14.67 -9.88
C LYS A 63 0.46 13.59 -10.64
N ALA A 64 0.38 12.34 -10.19
CA ALA A 64 1.07 11.24 -10.86
C ALA A 64 0.50 10.99 -12.26
N ALA A 65 -0.81 11.17 -12.48
CA ALA A 65 -1.39 11.07 -13.81
C ALA A 65 -0.87 12.17 -14.74
N ALA A 66 -0.81 13.42 -14.26
CA ALA A 66 -0.26 14.54 -15.01
C ALA A 66 1.23 14.34 -15.34
N GLU A 67 2.04 13.87 -14.39
CA GLU A 67 3.47 13.60 -14.60
C GLU A 67 3.72 12.46 -15.59
N ALA A 68 2.88 11.42 -15.57
CA ALA A 68 3.00 10.29 -16.47
C ALA A 68 2.36 10.53 -17.86
N GLY A 69 1.80 11.74 -18.10
CA GLY A 69 1.08 12.05 -19.35
C GLY A 69 -0.12 11.13 -19.59
N VAL A 70 -0.78 10.67 -18.52
CA VAL A 70 -1.94 9.79 -18.63
C VAL A 70 -3.22 10.61 -18.63
N ASP A 71 -3.92 10.57 -19.76
CA ASP A 71 -5.29 11.08 -19.84
C ASP A 71 -6.20 10.24 -18.94
N LEU A 72 -6.52 10.82 -17.79
CA LEU A 72 -7.64 10.37 -16.96
C LEU A 72 -8.91 10.58 -17.77
N SER A 73 -9.84 9.64 -17.73
CA SER A 73 -11.14 9.90 -18.33
C SER A 73 -11.84 11.04 -17.60
N ASP A 74 -12.77 11.73 -18.27
CA ASP A 74 -13.56 12.81 -17.66
C ASP A 74 -14.19 12.35 -16.35
N TRP A 75 -14.76 11.14 -16.34
CA TRP A 75 -15.31 10.53 -15.13
C TRP A 75 -14.26 10.23 -14.04
N GLU A 76 -13.02 9.84 -14.38
CA GLU A 76 -11.96 9.61 -13.38
C GLU A 76 -11.52 10.93 -12.74
N SER A 77 -11.51 12.02 -13.49
CA SER A 77 -11.21 13.36 -12.99
C SER A 77 -12.33 13.87 -12.08
N GLU A 78 -13.59 13.78 -12.54
CA GLU A 78 -14.77 14.11 -11.74
C GLU A 78 -14.88 13.27 -10.47
N PHE A 79 -14.55 11.98 -10.54
CA PHE A 79 -14.50 11.09 -9.38
C PHE A 79 -13.52 11.62 -8.33
N ILE A 80 -12.28 11.97 -8.73
CA ILE A 80 -11.29 12.47 -7.78
C ILE A 80 -11.75 13.79 -7.17
N ASP A 81 -12.31 14.71 -7.96
CA ASP A 81 -12.78 16.00 -7.47
C ASP A 81 -13.96 15.89 -6.51
N GLY A 82 -15.01 15.13 -6.88
CA GLY A 82 -16.18 14.94 -6.03
C GLY A 82 -15.85 14.21 -4.72
N VAL A 83 -14.94 13.22 -4.75
CA VAL A 83 -14.46 12.56 -3.53
C VAL A 83 -13.64 13.52 -2.68
N THR A 84 -12.78 14.33 -3.30
CA THR A 84 -11.96 15.33 -2.60
C THR A 84 -12.83 16.34 -1.87
N GLU A 85 -13.84 16.90 -2.54
CA GLU A 85 -14.77 17.86 -1.96
C GLU A 85 -15.52 17.24 -0.77
N ARG A 86 -16.05 16.03 -0.91
CA ARG A 86 -16.77 15.37 0.17
C ARG A 86 -15.89 15.09 1.39
N VAL A 87 -14.64 14.67 1.18
CA VAL A 87 -13.68 14.45 2.26
C VAL A 87 -13.31 15.78 2.95
N LYS A 88 -13.22 16.88 2.21
CA LYS A 88 -13.01 18.22 2.79
C LYS A 88 -14.19 18.66 3.65
N THR A 89 -15.42 18.53 3.14
CA THR A 89 -16.63 19.00 3.81
C THR A 89 -17.01 18.16 5.03
N TYR A 90 -16.98 16.82 4.91
CA TYR A 90 -17.54 15.92 5.92
C TYR A 90 -16.49 15.10 6.68
N GLY A 91 -15.21 15.24 6.33
CA GLY A 91 -14.13 14.42 6.86
C GLY A 91 -14.04 13.01 6.26
N ARG A 92 -15.09 12.55 5.57
CA ARG A 92 -15.16 11.25 4.88
C ARG A 92 -16.03 11.34 3.63
N ALA A 93 -15.66 10.60 2.59
CA ALA A 93 -16.42 10.46 1.36
C ALA A 93 -17.63 9.51 1.49
N PHE A 94 -17.61 8.64 2.49
CA PHE A 94 -18.69 7.68 2.72
C PHE A 94 -18.98 7.53 4.20
N ALA A 95 -20.27 7.49 4.57
CA ALA A 95 -20.73 7.48 5.95
C ALA A 95 -21.20 6.11 6.46
N ASP A 96 -21.29 5.13 5.57
CA ASP A 96 -21.74 3.78 5.88
C ASP A 96 -20.54 2.88 6.27
N PRO A 97 -20.51 2.37 7.51
CA PRO A 97 -19.49 1.41 7.94
C PRO A 97 -19.53 0.09 7.15
N ASP A 98 -20.67 -0.31 6.57
CA ASP A 98 -20.80 -1.59 5.88
C ASP A 98 -20.18 -1.57 4.48
N LYS A 99 -19.96 -0.38 3.92
CA LYS A 99 -19.36 -0.21 2.58
C LYS A 99 -17.91 0.26 2.64
N GLY A 100 -17.29 0.29 3.81
CA GLY A 100 -15.96 0.82 4.03
C GLY A 100 -15.33 0.29 5.33
N ALA A 101 -14.12 0.76 5.66
CA ALA A 101 -13.60 0.49 7.00
C ALA A 101 -14.40 1.33 8.02
N MET A 102 -14.66 0.79 9.22
CA MET A 102 -15.36 1.48 10.32
C MET A 102 -14.81 2.87 10.64
N ASN A 103 -13.52 3.09 10.41
CA ASN A 103 -12.82 4.36 10.58
C ASN A 103 -12.32 4.96 9.24
N GLY A 104 -12.60 4.30 8.13
CA GLY A 104 -12.17 4.68 6.79
C GLY A 104 -12.87 5.94 6.30
N THR A 105 -12.18 6.68 5.43
CA THR A 105 -12.73 7.89 4.80
C THR A 105 -13.28 7.61 3.41
N LEU A 106 -12.94 6.47 2.80
CA LEU A 106 -13.45 6.03 1.50
C LEU A 106 -14.23 4.73 1.66
N SER A 107 -15.20 4.53 0.77
CA SER A 107 -15.78 3.20 0.55
C SER A 107 -14.75 2.24 -0.06
N MET A 108 -14.94 0.93 0.15
CA MET A 108 -14.13 -0.13 -0.47
C MET A 108 -14.03 0.03 -1.99
N LEU A 109 -15.15 0.31 -2.67
CA LEU A 109 -15.18 0.51 -4.13
C LEU A 109 -14.45 1.79 -4.57
N GLN A 110 -14.58 2.87 -3.81
CA GLN A 110 -13.84 4.11 -4.07
C GLN A 110 -12.33 3.90 -3.89
N GLY A 111 -11.93 3.12 -2.88
CA GLY A 111 -10.55 2.70 -2.68
C GLY A 111 -10.01 1.83 -3.82
N GLN A 112 -10.82 0.89 -4.32
CA GLN A 112 -10.48 0.08 -5.50
C GLN A 112 -10.29 0.96 -6.74
N LYS A 113 -11.21 1.88 -7.02
CA LYS A 113 -11.11 2.78 -8.16
C LYS A 113 -9.86 3.67 -8.09
N LEU A 114 -9.51 4.19 -6.91
CA LEU A 114 -8.27 4.95 -6.71
C LEU A 114 -7.01 4.10 -6.99
N ARG A 115 -7.03 2.81 -6.64
CA ARG A 115 -5.94 1.88 -6.94
C ARG A 115 -5.83 1.57 -8.43
N GLU A 116 -6.95 1.42 -9.12
CA GLU A 116 -6.98 1.23 -10.57
C GLU A 116 -6.38 2.44 -11.30
N ILE A 117 -6.77 3.67 -10.93
CA ILE A 117 -6.21 4.90 -11.49
C ILE A 117 -4.69 4.91 -11.31
N ARG A 118 -4.21 4.64 -10.10
CA ARG A 118 -2.76 4.57 -9.82
C ARG A 118 -2.05 3.47 -10.59
N LYS A 119 -2.68 2.32 -10.77
CA LYS A 119 -2.13 1.21 -11.53
C LYS A 119 -2.01 1.60 -13.01
N LYS A 120 -3.06 2.19 -13.59
CA LYS A 120 -3.05 2.73 -14.97
C LYS A 120 -1.90 3.72 -15.17
N VAL A 121 -1.72 4.64 -14.21
CA VAL A 121 -0.60 5.60 -14.21
C VAL A 121 0.76 4.89 -14.17
N LYS A 122 0.93 3.93 -13.26
CA LYS A 122 2.19 3.18 -13.13
C LYS A 122 2.51 2.39 -14.40
N ASP A 123 1.53 1.70 -14.97
CA ASP A 123 1.70 0.86 -16.16
C ASP A 123 2.11 1.72 -17.37
N LYS A 124 1.53 2.92 -17.50
CA LYS A 124 1.91 3.90 -18.53
C LYS A 124 3.31 4.47 -18.32
N ALA A 125 3.65 4.85 -17.08
CA ALA A 125 4.99 5.34 -16.75
C ALA A 125 6.09 4.28 -16.98
N SER A 126 5.81 3.00 -16.72
CA SER A 126 6.75 1.92 -17.05
C SER A 126 6.89 1.70 -18.55
N LYS A 127 5.81 1.90 -19.32
CA LYS A 127 5.86 1.76 -20.78
C LYS A 127 6.67 2.89 -21.42
N SER A 128 6.48 4.14 -20.98
CA SER A 128 7.26 5.27 -21.49
C SER A 128 8.76 5.14 -21.17
N ALA A 129 9.11 4.61 -19.98
CA ALA A 129 10.50 4.37 -19.60
C ALA A 129 11.18 3.31 -20.49
N LEU A 130 10.46 2.24 -20.83
CA LEU A 130 10.96 1.21 -21.74
C LEU A 130 11.14 1.73 -23.18
N GLU A 131 10.29 2.67 -23.62
CA GLU A 131 10.35 3.25 -24.96
C GLU A 131 11.51 4.25 -25.10
N SER A 132 11.84 5.00 -24.04
CA SER A 132 13.01 5.90 -24.03
C SER A 132 14.36 5.18 -24.05
N ASP A 133 14.43 3.92 -23.57
CA ASP A 133 15.66 3.13 -23.56
C ASP A 133 15.96 2.47 -24.94
N ASP A 134 14.98 2.39 -25.83
CA ASP A 134 15.15 1.82 -27.19
C ASP A 134 15.64 2.88 -28.19
N GLU A 135 15.20 4.13 -28.05
CA GLU A 135 15.62 5.25 -28.92
C GLU A 135 17.06 5.74 -28.63
N THR A 136 17.64 5.32 -27.51
CA THR A 136 19.01 5.69 -27.09
C THR A 136 20.07 4.63 -27.38
N ARG A 137 19.75 3.59 -28.18
CA ARG A 137 20.66 2.49 -28.54
C ARG A 137 20.85 2.36 -30.05
#